data_AF-S2EPF7-F1
#
_entry.id   AF-S2EPF7-F1
#
_cell.length_a   1.000
_cell.length_b   1.000
_cell.length_c   1.000
_cell.angle_alpha   90.00
_cell.angle_beta   90.00
_cell.angle_gamma   90.00
#
_symmetry.space_group_name_H-M   'P 1'
#
loop_
_entity.id
_entity.type
_entity.pdbx_description
1 polymer ?
#
loop_
_entity_poly.entity_id
_entity_poly.type
_entity_poly.pdbx_seq_one_letter_code
_entity_poly.pdbx_strand_id
1 'polypeptide(L)'
;MKEYAYGAEKGNIENVISWLNEQASSDGLKLNIKSEDYILSTQNFGEFELFSLSDDSLTVRKLISKAGKRFGIKMIEGGYKEKARIIRRRKSDYAKVLKGDKVIGHLELESARFGKLKWEVKSEERR
;
A
#
# COMPACT_ATOMS: atom_id res chain seq x y z
N MET A 1 16.41 8.46 -3.20
CA MET A 1 15.61 8.12 -2.00
C MET A 1 14.87 6.84 -2.27
N LYS A 2 14.70 5.99 -1.25
CA LYS A 2 13.88 4.79 -1.37
C LYS A 2 12.42 5.20 -1.18
N GLU A 3 11.54 4.74 -2.06
CA GLU A 3 10.11 4.99 -2.00
C GLU A 3 9.40 3.69 -1.62
N TYR A 4 8.36 3.81 -0.80
CA TYR A 4 7.57 2.70 -0.28
C TYR A 4 6.15 2.86 -0.80
N ALA A 5 5.65 1.84 -1.48
CA ALA A 5 4.36 1.91 -2.15
C ALA A 5 3.23 1.38 -1.26
N TYR A 6 2.13 2.11 -1.31
CA TYR A 6 0.88 1.92 -0.58
C TYR A 6 -0.29 2.09 -1.55
N GLY A 7 -1.50 1.78 -1.10
CA GLY A 7 -2.70 2.04 -1.87
C GLY A 7 -3.91 2.31 -0.99
N ALA A 8 -4.84 3.10 -1.52
CA ALA A 8 -6.15 3.36 -0.91
C ALA A 8 -7.24 2.82 -1.84
N GLU A 9 -8.35 2.34 -1.28
CA GLU A 9 -9.52 1.96 -2.08
C GLU A 9 -9.92 3.11 -3.01
N LYS A 10 -10.15 2.81 -4.28
CA LYS A 10 -10.38 3.79 -5.36
C LYS A 10 -11.41 4.87 -4.96
N GLY A 11 -11.11 6.13 -5.30
CA GLY A 11 -11.92 7.29 -4.96
C GLY A 11 -11.62 7.89 -3.58
N ASN A 12 -10.57 7.43 -2.89
CA ASN A 12 -10.24 7.89 -1.54
C ASN A 12 -8.83 8.46 -1.39
N ILE A 13 -7.98 8.42 -2.42
CA ILE A 13 -6.58 8.84 -2.31
C ILE A 13 -6.44 10.28 -1.82
N GLU A 14 -7.26 11.23 -2.31
CA GLU A 14 -7.19 12.64 -1.91
C GLU A 14 -7.51 12.81 -0.41
N ASN A 15 -8.59 12.19 0.06
CA ASN A 15 -9.00 12.21 1.47
C ASN A 15 -7.95 11.58 2.38
N VAL A 16 -7.36 10.47 1.94
CA VAL A 16 -6.30 9.78 2.67
C VAL A 16 -5.04 10.63 2.76
N ILE A 17 -4.57 11.18 1.64
CA ILE A 17 -3.35 12.01 1.59
C ILE A 17 -3.52 13.28 2.44
N SER A 18 -4.66 13.97 2.31
CA SER A 18 -4.98 15.15 3.11
C SER A 18 -4.92 14.83 4.60
N TRP A 19 -5.61 13.77 5.04
CA TRP A 19 -5.63 13.40 6.44
C TRP A 19 -4.27 12.93 6.97
N LEU A 20 -3.51 12.18 6.17
CA LEU A 20 -2.14 11.76 6.54
C LEU A 20 -1.23 12.96 6.74
N ASN A 21 -1.29 13.97 5.88
CA ASN A 21 -0.50 15.19 6.02
C ASN A 21 -0.87 15.98 7.28
N GLU A 22 -2.16 16.08 7.60
CA GLU A 22 -2.64 16.73 8.83
C GLU A 22 -2.13 16.03 10.09
N GLN A 23 -2.29 14.70 10.17
CA GLN A 23 -1.84 13.90 11.31
C GLN A 23 -0.30 13.86 11.43
N ALA A 24 0.40 13.76 10.30
CA ALA A 24 1.85 13.80 10.31
C ALA A 24 2.34 15.14 10.86
N SER A 25 1.74 16.25 10.41
CA SER A 25 2.10 17.59 10.87
C SER A 25 1.85 17.77 12.37
N SER A 26 0.73 17.27 12.91
CA SER A 26 0.46 17.33 14.36
C SER A 26 1.48 16.53 15.18
N ASP A 27 2.02 15.47 14.61
CA ASP A 27 3.01 14.60 15.25
C ASP A 27 4.47 15.04 14.97
N GLY A 28 4.68 16.18 14.30
CA GLY A 28 6.01 16.69 13.91
C GLY A 28 6.70 15.89 12.80
N LEU A 29 5.96 15.04 12.10
CA LEU A 29 6.42 14.21 10.98
C LEU A 29 6.20 14.93 9.65
N LYS A 30 7.19 14.84 8.76
CA LYS A 30 7.06 15.30 7.36
C LYS A 30 6.98 14.10 6.45
N LEU A 31 5.79 13.84 5.89
CA LEU A 31 5.58 12.79 4.90
C LEU A 31 5.66 13.41 3.50
N ASN A 32 6.56 12.89 2.68
CA ASN A 32 6.53 13.16 1.24
C ASN A 32 5.67 12.09 0.59
N ILE A 33 4.42 12.45 0.29
CA ILE A 33 3.44 11.57 -0.34
C ILE A 33 3.33 11.92 -1.82
N LYS A 34 3.43 10.91 -2.70
CA LYS A 34 3.23 11.06 -4.14
C LYS A 34 2.13 10.12 -4.59
N SER A 35 1.08 10.67 -5.20
CA SER A 35 0.08 9.84 -5.87
C SER A 35 0.64 9.30 -7.18
N GLU A 36 0.25 8.08 -7.53
CA GLU A 36 0.58 7.45 -8.80
C GLU A 36 -0.66 7.48 -9.71
N ASP A 37 -0.49 7.82 -10.99
CA ASP A 37 -1.55 7.73 -12.00
C ASP A 37 -1.70 6.28 -12.49
N TYR A 38 -2.04 5.41 -11.54
CA TYR A 38 -2.19 3.97 -11.74
C TYR A 38 -3.17 3.37 -10.74
N ILE A 39 -4.10 2.57 -11.26
CA ILE A 39 -5.06 1.78 -10.48
C ILE A 39 -4.61 0.33 -10.48
N LEU A 40 -4.46 -0.24 -9.29
CA LEU A 40 -4.26 -1.66 -9.08
C LEU A 40 -5.61 -2.34 -8.88
N SER A 41 -6.04 -3.13 -9.86
CA SER A 41 -7.26 -3.94 -9.75
C SER A 41 -6.93 -5.31 -9.18
N THR A 42 -7.70 -5.73 -8.18
CA THR A 42 -7.61 -7.06 -7.54
C THR A 42 -8.91 -7.81 -7.78
N GLN A 43 -8.84 -9.14 -7.87
CA GLN A 43 -10.03 -9.99 -8.01
C GLN A 43 -10.85 -10.05 -6.71
N ASN A 44 -10.18 -10.06 -5.57
CA ASN A 44 -10.81 -10.33 -4.28
C ASN A 44 -11.07 -9.10 -3.42
N PHE A 45 -10.36 -8.00 -3.66
CA PHE A 45 -10.33 -6.86 -2.74
C PHE A 45 -10.81 -5.54 -3.36
N GLY A 46 -11.06 -5.50 -4.67
CA GLY A 46 -11.48 -4.30 -5.40
C GLY A 46 -10.32 -3.57 -6.06
N GLU A 47 -10.51 -2.28 -6.32
CA GLU A 47 -9.54 -1.43 -7.01
C GLU A 47 -8.88 -0.45 -6.04
N PHE A 48 -7.60 -0.15 -6.29
CA PHE A 48 -6.80 0.71 -5.43
C PHE A 48 -6.06 1.77 -6.23
N GLU A 49 -6.11 3.00 -5.75
CA GLU A 49 -5.23 4.09 -6.17
C GLU A 49 -3.92 3.98 -5.40
N LEU A 50 -2.80 3.90 -6.11
CA LEU A 50 -1.49 3.76 -5.48
C LEU A 50 -0.85 5.11 -5.15
N PHE A 51 -0.04 5.11 -4.11
CA PHE A 51 0.80 6.23 -3.73
C PHE A 51 2.10 5.74 -3.09
N SER A 52 3.12 6.58 -3.10
CA SER A 52 4.42 6.30 -2.49
C SER A 52 4.75 7.26 -1.35
N LEU A 53 5.51 6.75 -0.38
CA LEU A 53 6.01 7.49 0.78
C LEU A 53 7.54 7.38 0.85
N SER A 54 8.20 8.40 1.38
CA SER A 54 9.64 8.37 1.67
C SER A 54 9.99 7.68 2.99
N ASP A 55 9.01 7.43 3.87
CA ASP A 55 9.18 6.77 5.16
C ASP A 55 8.17 5.61 5.29
N ASP A 56 8.61 4.54 5.94
CA ASP A 56 7.92 3.27 6.13
C ASP A 56 8.12 2.73 7.55
N SER A 57 8.48 3.65 8.46
CA SER A 57 8.55 3.40 9.89
C SER A 57 7.23 2.84 10.43
N LEU A 58 7.32 2.16 11.58
CA LEU A 58 6.13 1.62 12.26
C LEU A 58 5.08 2.70 12.57
N THR A 59 5.52 3.94 12.79
CA THR A 59 4.64 5.08 13.01
C THR A 59 3.82 5.40 11.76
N VAL A 60 4.46 5.45 10.58
CA VAL A 60 3.78 5.66 9.30
C VAL A 60 2.82 4.51 8.99
N ARG A 61 3.24 3.25 9.13
CA ARG A 61 2.37 2.09 8.92
C ARG A 61 1.12 2.13 9.81
N LYS A 62 1.26 2.54 11.08
CA LYS A 62 0.13 2.75 11.99
C LYS A 62 -0.78 3.90 11.54
N LEU A 63 -0.24 5.01 11.04
CA LEU A 63 -1.04 6.10 10.49
C LEU A 63 -1.85 5.65 9.27
N ILE A 64 -1.25 4.88 8.37
CA ILE A 64 -1.94 4.31 7.20
C ILE A 64 -3.11 3.42 7.63
N SER A 65 -2.89 2.53 8.61
CA SER A 65 -3.96 1.69 9.18
C SER A 65 -5.10 2.53 9.78
N LYS A 66 -4.76 3.59 10.52
CA LYS A 66 -5.73 4.53 11.10
C LYS A 66 -6.51 5.27 10.01
N ALA A 67 -5.90 5.65 8.89
CA ALA A 67 -6.60 6.26 7.76
C ALA A 67 -7.66 5.30 7.21
N GLY A 68 -7.27 4.05 6.94
CA GLY A 68 -8.21 3.00 6.50
C GLY A 68 -9.36 2.81 7.48
N LYS A 69 -9.07 2.80 8.79
CA LYS A 69 -10.10 2.70 9.84
C LYS A 69 -11.03 3.90 9.87
N ARG A 70 -10.49 5.12 9.78
CA ARG A 70 -11.23 6.39 9.82
C ARG A 70 -12.25 6.47 8.68
N PHE A 71 -11.83 6.13 7.47
CA PHE A 71 -12.67 6.22 6.28
C PHE A 71 -13.47 4.93 6.02
N GLY A 72 -13.22 3.85 6.78
CA GLY A 72 -13.91 2.57 6.59
C GLY A 72 -13.50 1.82 5.32
N ILE A 73 -12.33 2.15 4.76
CA ILE A 73 -11.84 1.67 3.47
C ILE A 73 -10.75 0.61 3.61
N LYS A 74 -10.46 -0.08 2.51
CA LYS A 74 -9.30 -0.96 2.42
C LYS A 74 -8.04 -0.17 2.06
N MET A 75 -6.91 -0.63 2.59
CA MET A 75 -5.59 -0.09 2.31
C MET A 75 -4.64 -1.19 1.84
N ILE A 76 -3.70 -0.85 0.98
CA ILE A 76 -2.56 -1.70 0.60
C ILE A 76 -1.30 -1.19 1.30
N GLU A 77 -0.56 -2.11 1.92
CA GLU A 77 0.76 -1.87 2.48
C GLU A 77 1.78 -2.74 1.75
N GLY A 78 2.63 -2.11 0.93
CA GLY A 78 3.65 -2.79 0.13
C GLY A 78 4.97 -3.03 0.86
N GLY A 79 5.90 -3.70 0.17
CA GLY A 79 7.25 -3.93 0.69
C GLY A 79 7.31 -4.93 1.85
N TYR A 80 6.26 -5.73 2.05
CA TYR A 80 6.28 -6.79 3.04
C TYR A 80 7.22 -7.92 2.58
N LYS A 81 8.14 -8.34 3.45
CA LYS A 81 8.91 -9.58 3.24
C LYS A 81 8.18 -10.72 3.93
N GLU A 82 7.56 -11.59 3.15
CA GLU A 82 6.97 -12.83 3.69
C GLU A 82 8.10 -13.71 4.27
N LYS A 83 7.99 -14.09 5.56
CA LYS A 83 9.03 -14.86 6.27
C LYS A 83 9.33 -16.21 5.61
N ALA A 84 8.41 -16.75 4.82
CA ALA A 84 8.51 -18.10 4.24
C ALA A 84 9.35 -18.22 2.96
N ARG A 85 9.81 -17.11 2.33
CA ARG A 85 10.21 -17.14 0.91
C ARG A 85 11.60 -16.61 0.56
N ILE A 86 12.60 -16.92 1.37
CA ILE A 86 14.04 -16.76 1.02
C ILE A 86 14.44 -17.62 -0.22
N ILE A 87 13.57 -18.52 -0.73
CA ILE A 87 13.91 -19.57 -1.71
C ILE A 87 13.43 -19.28 -3.16
N ARG A 88 12.63 -18.23 -3.44
CA ARG A 88 12.10 -18.00 -4.82
C ARG A 88 13.06 -17.20 -5.72
N ARG A 89 13.30 -17.74 -6.93
CA ARG A 89 14.19 -17.17 -7.98
C ARG A 89 13.65 -15.93 -8.71
N ARG A 90 12.35 -15.59 -8.59
CA ARG A 90 11.75 -14.41 -9.24
C ARG A 90 11.59 -13.26 -8.23
N LYS A 91 11.95 -12.04 -8.63
CA LYS A 91 11.69 -10.79 -7.90
C LYS A 91 10.18 -10.49 -7.96
N SER A 92 9.41 -11.09 -7.06
CA SER A 92 8.03 -10.69 -6.80
C SER A 92 7.99 -9.79 -5.58
N ASP A 93 7.20 -8.72 -5.67
CA ASP A 93 6.89 -7.88 -4.53
C ASP A 93 5.69 -8.48 -3.79
N TYR A 94 5.57 -8.17 -2.49
CA TYR A 94 4.43 -8.60 -1.70
C TYR A 94 3.81 -7.43 -0.98
N ALA A 95 2.49 -7.47 -0.88
CA ALA A 95 1.72 -6.48 -0.16
C ALA A 95 0.66 -7.15 0.72
N LYS A 96 0.22 -6.41 1.73
CA LYS A 96 -0.92 -6.78 2.57
C LYS A 96 -2.10 -5.90 2.23
N VAL A 97 -3.29 -6.47 2.30
CA VAL A 97 -4.55 -5.73 2.25
C VAL A 97 -5.08 -5.61 3.67
N LEU A 98 -5.35 -4.38 4.10
CA LEU A 98 -5.88 -4.06 5.42
C LEU A 98 -7.30 -3.50 5.30
N LYS A 99 -8.14 -3.75 6.30
CA LYS A 99 -9.40 -3.02 6.55
C LYS A 99 -9.34 -2.49 7.97
N GLY A 100 -9.02 -1.20 8.11
CA GLY A 100 -8.54 -0.65 9.38
C GLY A 100 -7.32 -1.42 9.90
N ASP A 101 -7.35 -1.82 11.17
CA ASP A 101 -6.22 -2.52 11.83
C ASP A 101 -6.13 -4.03 11.50
N LYS A 102 -7.07 -4.57 10.72
CA LYS A 102 -7.13 -6.00 10.38
C LYS A 102 -6.52 -6.26 9.00
N VAL A 103 -5.53 -7.14 8.93
CA VAL A 103 -5.07 -7.73 7.66
C VAL A 103 -6.11 -8.74 7.18
N ILE A 104 -6.68 -8.48 5.99
CA ILE A 104 -7.73 -9.30 5.36
C ILE A 104 -7.22 -10.15 4.18
N GLY A 105 -5.98 -9.93 3.77
CA GLY A 105 -5.37 -10.72 2.70
C GLY A 105 -3.96 -10.28 2.34
N HIS A 106 -3.36 -11.04 1.43
CA HIS A 106 -2.03 -10.82 0.90
C HIS A 106 -2.06 -10.82 -0.63
N LEU A 107 -1.17 -10.03 -1.23
CA LEU A 107 -0.96 -9.94 -2.66
C LEU A 107 0.48 -10.33 -2.99
N GLU A 108 0.66 -11.18 -4.00
CA GLU A 108 1.92 -11.34 -4.72
C GLU A 108 1.84 -10.50 -5.98
N LEU A 109 2.80 -9.60 -6.14
CA LEU A 109 2.87 -8.61 -7.20
C LEU A 109 4.07 -8.90 -8.10
N GLU A 110 3.93 -8.68 -9.39
CA GLU A 110 5.05 -8.62 -10.31
C GLU A 110 5.14 -7.25 -10.96
N SER A 111 6.36 -6.72 -11.07
CA SER A 111 6.62 -5.51 -11.84
C SER A 111 6.46 -5.84 -13.33
N ALA A 112 5.76 -5.00 -14.10
CA ALA A 112 5.65 -5.18 -15.54
C ALA A 112 7.06 -5.33 -16.18
N ARG A 113 7.23 -6.35 -17.02
CA ARG A 113 8.54 -6.75 -17.58
C ARG A 113 9.16 -5.73 -18.54
N PHE A 114 8.43 -4.67 -18.89
CA PHE A 114 8.86 -3.65 -19.84
C PHE A 114 8.37 -2.24 -19.44
N GLY A 115 9.32 -1.34 -19.16
CA GLY A 115 9.19 0.11 -19.36
C GLY A 115 8.32 0.93 -18.39
N LYS A 116 7.44 0.36 -17.57
CA LYS A 116 6.68 1.12 -16.56
C LYS A 116 6.59 0.34 -15.25
N LEU A 117 6.96 0.99 -14.15
CA LEU A 117 6.89 0.52 -12.77
C LEU A 117 5.42 0.42 -12.31
N LYS A 118 4.66 -0.51 -12.91
CA LYS A 118 3.27 -0.80 -12.53
C LYS A 118 3.24 -2.20 -11.94
N TRP A 119 2.69 -2.32 -10.75
CA TRP A 119 2.46 -3.61 -10.11
C TRP A 119 1.29 -4.30 -10.78
N GLU A 120 1.47 -5.56 -11.18
CA GLU A 120 0.37 -6.42 -11.58
C GLU A 120 0.16 -7.49 -10.52
N VAL A 121 -1.10 -7.81 -10.23
CA VAL A 121 -1.43 -8.84 -9.27
C VAL A 121 -1.22 -10.21 -9.90
N LYS A 122 -0.29 -10.98 -9.32
CA LYS A 122 0.01 -12.34 -9.75
C LYS A 122 -0.82 -13.38 -8.99
N SER A 123 -1.00 -13.16 -7.68
CA SER A 123 -1.86 -14.01 -6.86
C SER A 123 -2.35 -13.28 -5.63
N GLU A 124 -3.48 -13.73 -5.10
CA GLU A 124 -4.18 -13.12 -3.98
C GLU A 124 -4.59 -14.20 -2.99
N GLU A 125 -4.43 -13.93 -1.70
CA GLU A 125 -4.86 -14.82 -0.61
C GLU A 125 -5.77 -14.06 0.35
N ARG A 126 -6.96 -14.61 0.62
CA ARG A 126 -7.88 -14.11 1.65
C ARG A 126 -7.59 -14.75 3.00
N ARG A 127 -7.78 -14.00 4.08
CA ARG A 127 -7.62 -14.46 5.47
C ARG A 127 -8.94 -14.58 6.21
#